data_AF-S0ERZ6-F1
#
_entry.id   AF-S0ERZ6-F1
#
_cell.length_a   1.000
_cell.length_b   1.000
_cell.length_c   1.000
_cell.angle_alpha   90.00
_cell.angle_beta   90.00
_cell.angle_gamma   90.00
#
_symmetry.space_group_name_H-M   'P 1'
#
loop_
_entity.id
_entity.type
_entity.pdbx_description
1 polymer ?
#
loop_
_entity_poly.entity_id
_entity_poly.type
_entity_poly.pdbx_seq_one_letter_code
_entity_poly.pdbx_strand_id
1 'polypeptide(L)'
;IKLDEVPKQSFVPKIDEVSNIEEYLYEIYEQREKENLENVKKQKISQIEKKAKKLESTINSLPKKEELELESNMLYEKANLILSNLHNIKPYQKVLKVYNYEGNEVEIDLEEKASASKYSNELFKKAKRAKQKASNISLEKDNLDEKLDFLLRLINNIRNAISIEECEFLLPKKERNQIKTK
;
A
#
# COMPACT_ATOMS: atom_id res chain seq x y z
N ILE A 1 -46.43 0.58 23.59
CA ILE A 1 -45.41 -0.06 24.45
C ILE A 1 -44.77 1.07 25.24
N LYS A 2 -45.03 1.17 26.56
CA LYS A 2 -44.34 2.15 27.41
C LYS A 2 -42.90 1.66 27.55
N LEU A 3 -41.92 2.51 27.26
CA LEU A 3 -40.52 2.19 27.53
C LEU A 3 -40.30 2.25 29.05
N ASP A 4 -39.64 1.24 29.60
CA ASP A 4 -39.26 1.20 31.01
C ASP A 4 -38.26 2.33 31.32
N GLU A 5 -38.37 2.89 32.53
CA GLU A 5 -37.48 3.94 33.01
C GLU A 5 -36.06 3.39 33.20
N VAL A 6 -35.05 4.14 32.72
CA VAL A 6 -33.64 3.77 32.86
C VAL A 6 -33.31 3.69 34.36
N PRO A 7 -32.70 2.57 34.84
CA PRO A 7 -32.39 2.41 36.25
C PRO A 7 -31.43 3.52 36.70
N LYS A 8 -31.77 4.19 37.81
CA LYS A 8 -30.92 5.21 38.41
C LYS A 8 -29.61 4.58 38.84
N GLN A 9 -28.50 5.10 38.33
CA GLN A 9 -27.16 4.63 38.67
C GLN A 9 -26.89 4.96 40.15
N SER A 10 -26.73 3.94 40.99
CA SER A 10 -26.40 4.11 42.41
C SER A 10 -24.91 4.41 42.54
N PHE A 11 -24.57 5.66 42.82
CA PHE A 11 -23.20 6.05 43.16
C PHE A 11 -23.03 6.03 44.68
N VAL A 12 -22.20 5.13 45.19
CA VAL A 12 -21.76 5.15 46.59
C VAL A 12 -20.41 5.87 46.62
N PRO A 13 -20.32 7.08 47.17
CA PRO A 13 -19.04 7.77 47.28
C PRO A 13 -18.11 6.97 48.19
N LYS A 14 -16.89 6.69 47.71
CA LYS A 14 -15.83 6.14 48.55
C LYS A 14 -15.26 7.27 49.40
N ILE A 15 -15.21 7.05 50.72
CA ILE A 15 -14.63 7.98 51.67
C ILE A 15 -13.26 7.40 52.03
N ASP A 16 -12.20 7.99 51.49
CA ASP A 16 -10.82 7.62 51.77
C ASP A 16 -10.18 8.76 52.58
N GLU A 17 -9.44 8.43 53.64
CA GLU A 17 -8.67 9.43 54.41
C GLU A 17 -7.42 9.82 53.61
N VAL A 18 -7.31 11.10 53.25
CA VAL A 18 -6.14 11.65 52.56
C VAL A 18 -5.33 12.47 53.56
N SER A 19 -4.15 11.96 53.93
CA SER A 19 -3.24 12.60 54.88
C SER A 19 -2.65 13.90 54.35
N ASN A 20 -2.27 13.94 53.07
CA ASN A 20 -1.73 15.11 52.39
C ASN A 20 -2.44 15.32 51.04
N ILE A 21 -3.31 16.32 51.00
CA ILE A 21 -4.12 16.63 49.81
C ILE A 21 -3.25 17.06 48.63
N GLU A 22 -2.19 17.83 48.88
CA GLU A 22 -1.32 18.36 47.83
C GLU A 22 -0.58 17.23 47.11
N GLU A 23 0.06 16.34 47.88
CA GLU A 23 0.77 15.17 47.36
C GLU A 23 -0.16 14.25 46.56
N TYR A 24 -1.36 13.98 47.09
CA TYR A 24 -2.39 13.21 46.38
C TYR A 24 -2.80 13.83 45.04
N LEU A 25 -2.98 15.16 44.98
CA LEU A 25 -3.32 15.86 43.74
C LEU A 25 -2.19 15.81 42.72
N TYR A 26 -0.93 15.94 43.16
CA TYR A 26 0.24 15.81 42.29
C TYR A 26 0.37 14.39 41.70
N GLU A 27 0.16 13.35 42.52
CA GLU A 27 0.18 11.95 42.04
C GLU A 27 -0.90 11.69 40.98
N ILE A 28 -2.13 12.17 41.21
CA ILE A 28 -3.22 12.06 40.23
C ILE A 28 -2.85 12.78 38.94
N TYR A 29 -2.28 13.97 39.05
CA TYR A 29 -1.86 14.74 37.88
C TYR A 29 -0.80 13.97 37.07
N GLU A 30 0.23 13.43 37.71
CA GLU A 30 1.26 12.63 37.02
C GLU A 30 0.68 11.39 36.35
N GLN A 31 -0.25 10.69 37.00
CA GLN A 31 -0.92 9.53 36.43
C GLN A 31 -1.71 9.92 35.17
N ARG A 32 -2.49 11.01 35.24
CA ARG A 32 -3.25 11.51 34.08
C ARG A 32 -2.34 11.94 32.93
N GLU A 33 -1.22 12.61 33.22
CA GLU A 33 -0.27 13.01 32.18
C GLU A 33 0.38 11.79 31.50
N LYS A 34 0.74 10.75 32.26
CA LYS A 34 1.23 9.48 31.71
C LYS A 34 0.18 8.81 30.81
N GLU A 35 -1.07 8.74 31.26
CA GLU A 35 -2.17 8.18 30.47
C GLU A 35 -2.43 9.00 29.18
N ASN A 36 -2.42 10.33 29.28
CA ASN A 36 -2.56 11.23 28.14
C ASN A 36 -1.45 11.00 27.11
N LEU A 37 -0.19 10.92 27.55
CA LEU A 37 0.96 10.65 26.69
C LEU A 37 0.80 9.31 25.98
N GLU A 38 0.46 8.24 26.70
CA GLU A 38 0.28 6.90 26.12
C GLU A 38 -0.88 6.86 25.10
N ASN A 39 -1.97 7.58 25.37
CA ASN A 39 -3.08 7.70 24.41
C ASN A 39 -2.65 8.43 23.13
N VAL A 40 -1.90 9.52 23.25
CA VAL A 40 -1.35 10.27 22.10
C VAL A 40 -0.40 9.38 21.28
N LYS A 41 0.52 8.67 21.94
CA LYS A 41 1.43 7.71 21.29
C LYS A 41 0.66 6.65 20.52
N LYS A 42 -0.29 5.96 21.17
CA LYS A 42 -1.13 4.93 20.53
C LYS A 42 -1.86 5.46 19.30
N GLN A 43 -2.45 6.66 19.40
CA GLN A 43 -3.16 7.27 18.28
C GLN A 43 -2.23 7.54 17.09
N LYS A 44 -1.06 8.15 17.32
CA LYS A 44 -0.09 8.49 16.27
C LYS A 44 0.54 7.24 15.66
N ILE A 45 0.93 6.26 16.49
CA ILE A 45 1.48 4.97 16.05
C ILE A 45 0.46 4.25 15.15
N SER A 46 -0.80 4.15 15.55
CA SER A 46 -1.84 3.49 14.75
C SER A 46 -2.01 4.11 13.36
N GLN A 47 -1.85 5.44 13.24
CA GLN A 47 -1.90 6.11 11.94
C GLN A 47 -0.71 5.73 11.04
N ILE A 48 0.48 5.59 11.61
CA ILE A 48 1.70 5.23 10.88
C ILE A 48 1.69 3.74 10.53
N GLU A 49 1.27 2.87 11.44
CA GLU A 49 1.13 1.43 11.21
C GLU A 49 0.19 1.13 10.03
N LYS A 50 -0.93 1.86 9.92
CA LYS A 50 -1.83 1.75 8.75
C LYS A 50 -1.13 2.09 7.44
N LYS A 51 -0.19 3.04 7.44
CA LYS A 51 0.59 3.40 6.24
C LYS A 51 1.66 2.35 5.96
N ALA A 52 2.38 1.90 6.98
CA ALA A 52 3.39 0.85 6.88
C ALA A 52 2.79 -0.44 6.33
N LYS A 53 1.64 -0.88 6.85
CA LYS A 53 0.95 -2.09 6.41
C LYS A 53 0.49 -2.03 4.94
N LYS A 54 0.05 -0.85 4.49
CA LYS A 54 -0.27 -0.64 3.07
C LYS A 54 0.98 -0.74 2.20
N LEU A 55 2.08 -0.15 2.64
CA LEU A 55 3.35 -0.17 1.91
C LEU A 55 3.94 -1.58 1.82
N GLU A 56 3.92 -2.32 2.92
CA GLU A 56 4.31 -3.73 3.00
C GLU A 56 3.46 -4.59 2.06
N SER A 57 2.14 -4.38 2.01
CA SER A 57 1.27 -5.06 1.05
C SER A 57 1.66 -4.74 -0.40
N THR A 58 2.04 -3.49 -0.70
CA THR A 58 2.49 -3.10 -2.03
C THR A 58 3.79 -3.80 -2.40
N ILE A 59 4.78 -3.81 -1.50
CA ILE A 59 6.08 -4.49 -1.69
C ILE A 59 5.86 -5.98 -1.96
N ASN A 60 5.02 -6.63 -1.16
CA ASN A 60 4.71 -8.06 -1.32
C ASN A 60 3.94 -8.37 -2.61
N SER A 61 3.26 -7.40 -3.20
CA SER A 61 2.54 -7.54 -4.48
C SER A 61 3.41 -7.26 -5.71
N LEU A 62 4.66 -6.82 -5.53
CA LEU A 62 5.55 -6.56 -6.66
C LEU A 62 5.88 -7.87 -7.39
N PRO A 63 5.78 -7.91 -8.73
CA PRO A 63 6.18 -9.07 -9.51
C PRO A 63 7.69 -9.28 -9.41
N LYS A 64 8.13 -10.53 -9.60
CA LYS A 64 9.57 -10.81 -9.68
C LYS A 64 10.14 -10.33 -11.02
N LYS A 65 11.43 -10.00 -11.01
CA LYS A 65 12.13 -9.55 -12.22
C LYS A 65 12.08 -10.64 -13.30
N GLU A 66 12.33 -11.88 -12.91
CA GLU A 66 12.38 -13.03 -13.80
C GLU A 66 11.02 -13.30 -14.46
N GLU A 67 9.93 -13.12 -13.70
CA GLU A 67 8.56 -13.27 -14.21
C GLU A 67 8.24 -12.20 -15.28
N LEU A 68 8.66 -10.96 -15.06
CA LEU A 68 8.50 -9.87 -16.03
C LEU A 68 9.36 -10.06 -17.29
N GLU A 69 10.57 -10.61 -17.14
CA GLU A 69 11.44 -10.93 -18.28
C GLU A 69 10.85 -12.07 -19.12
N LEU A 70 10.34 -13.12 -18.47
CA LEU A 70 9.63 -14.21 -19.13
C LEU A 70 8.39 -13.69 -19.87
N GLU A 71 7.55 -12.89 -19.21
CA GLU A 71 6.37 -12.27 -19.82
C GLU A 71 6.75 -11.44 -21.05
N SER A 72 7.79 -10.60 -20.93
CA SER A 72 8.31 -9.80 -22.03
C SER A 72 8.70 -10.68 -23.22
N ASN A 73 9.46 -11.75 -22.99
CA ASN A 73 9.95 -12.64 -24.05
C ASN A 73 8.79 -13.38 -24.74
N MET A 74 7.84 -13.90 -23.96
CA MET A 74 6.64 -14.55 -24.51
C MET A 74 5.82 -13.58 -25.38
N LEU A 75 5.66 -12.33 -24.95
CA LEU A 75 4.95 -11.31 -25.73
C LEU A 75 5.70 -10.94 -27.01
N TYR A 76 7.03 -10.84 -26.97
CA TYR A 76 7.86 -10.61 -28.16
C TYR A 76 7.74 -11.76 -29.15
N GLU A 77 7.86 -12.99 -28.69
CA GLU A 77 7.73 -14.18 -29.52
C GLU A 77 6.35 -14.23 -30.18
N LYS A 78 5.28 -14.09 -29.39
CA LYS A 78 3.90 -14.01 -29.90
C LYS A 78 3.75 -12.93 -30.97
N ALA A 79 4.28 -11.72 -30.71
CA ALA A 79 4.19 -10.61 -31.66
C ALA A 79 4.95 -10.88 -32.97
N ASN A 80 6.15 -11.48 -32.89
CA ASN A 80 6.97 -11.82 -34.04
C ASN A 80 6.34 -12.94 -34.89
N LEU A 81 5.75 -13.96 -34.26
CA LEU A 81 5.05 -15.03 -34.96
C LEU A 81 3.83 -14.51 -35.73
N ILE A 82 3.07 -13.59 -35.13
CA ILE A 82 1.95 -12.92 -35.82
C ILE A 82 2.45 -12.05 -36.98
N LEU A 83 3.53 -11.30 -36.77
CA LEU A 83 4.08 -10.38 -37.78
C LEU A 83 4.67 -11.14 -38.99
N SER A 84 5.37 -12.24 -38.77
CA SER A 84 5.95 -13.06 -39.84
C SER A 84 4.88 -13.79 -40.67
N ASN A 85 3.77 -14.19 -40.04
CA ASN A 85 2.67 -14.90 -40.67
C ASN A 85 1.52 -13.98 -41.11
N LEU A 86 1.74 -12.66 -41.16
CA LEU A 86 0.67 -11.68 -41.38
C LEU A 86 -0.14 -11.92 -42.66
N HIS A 87 0.52 -12.43 -43.71
CA HIS A 87 -0.07 -12.74 -45.00
C HIS A 87 -1.07 -13.92 -44.96
N ASN A 88 -0.96 -14.79 -43.94
CA ASN A 88 -1.81 -15.96 -43.75
C ASN A 88 -3.00 -15.69 -42.81
N ILE A 89 -3.06 -14.50 -42.19
CA ILE A 89 -4.07 -14.18 -41.19
C ILE A 89 -5.24 -13.42 -41.84
N LYS A 90 -6.45 -13.97 -41.72
CA LYS A 90 -7.67 -13.30 -42.14
C LYS A 90 -8.14 -12.27 -41.09
N PRO A 91 -8.84 -11.19 -41.51
CA PRO A 91 -9.47 -10.28 -40.56
C PRO A 91 -10.41 -11.02 -39.60
N TYR A 92 -10.39 -10.65 -38.31
CA TYR A 92 -11.21 -11.26 -37.25
C TYR A 92 -10.98 -12.77 -37.02
N GLN A 93 -9.88 -13.31 -37.54
CA GLN A 93 -9.48 -14.68 -37.25
C GLN A 93 -9.22 -14.83 -35.74
N LYS A 94 -9.80 -15.87 -35.13
CA LYS A 94 -9.65 -16.14 -33.70
C LYS A 94 -8.29 -16.72 -33.35
N VAL A 95 -7.85 -17.69 -34.14
CA VAL A 95 -6.71 -18.55 -33.82
C VAL A 95 -5.76 -18.63 -35.00
N LEU A 96 -4.46 -18.52 -34.73
CA LEU A 96 -3.37 -18.72 -35.67
C LEU A 96 -2.55 -19.94 -35.25
N LYS A 97 -2.44 -20.94 -36.14
CA LYS A 97 -1.58 -22.11 -35.95
C LYS A 97 -0.30 -21.93 -36.75
N VAL A 98 0.83 -21.85 -36.07
CA VAL A 98 2.16 -21.62 -36.65
C VAL A 98 3.21 -22.43 -35.90
N TYR A 99 4.36 -22.65 -36.51
CA TYR A 99 5.50 -23.26 -35.83
C TYR A 99 6.32 -22.19 -35.13
N ASN A 100 6.73 -22.44 -33.88
CA ASN A 100 7.66 -21.59 -33.16
C ASN A 100 9.09 -21.74 -33.69
N TYR A 101 10.03 -20.97 -33.13
CA TYR A 101 11.44 -21.00 -33.55
C TYR A 101 12.17 -22.32 -33.21
N GLU A 102 11.55 -23.17 -32.37
CA GLU A 102 12.06 -24.49 -32.00
C GLU A 102 11.46 -25.62 -32.86
N GLY A 103 10.56 -25.29 -33.80
CA GLY A 103 9.89 -26.25 -34.67
C GLY A 103 8.65 -26.91 -34.06
N ASN A 104 8.18 -26.45 -32.91
CA ASN A 104 6.95 -26.93 -32.26
C ASN A 104 5.72 -26.18 -32.81
N GLU A 105 4.63 -26.89 -33.06
CA GLU A 105 3.35 -26.26 -33.44
C GLU A 105 2.77 -25.53 -32.23
N VAL A 106 2.49 -24.23 -32.40
CA VAL A 106 1.90 -23.37 -31.36
C VAL A 106 0.61 -22.74 -31.86
N GLU A 107 -0.38 -22.70 -30.97
CA GLU A 107 -1.67 -22.09 -31.21
C GLU A 107 -1.71 -20.70 -30.55
N ILE A 108 -1.90 -19.66 -31.37
CA ILE A 108 -1.90 -18.26 -30.94
C ILE A 108 -3.31 -17.68 -31.04
N ASP A 109 -3.86 -17.27 -29.90
CA ASP A 109 -5.11 -16.49 -29.85
C ASP A 109 -4.86 -15.04 -30.29
N LEU A 110 -5.61 -14.61 -31.31
CA LEU A 110 -5.60 -13.30 -31.93
C LEU A 110 -6.69 -12.35 -31.37
N GLU A 111 -7.49 -12.80 -30.40
CA GLU A 111 -8.54 -12.03 -29.72
C GLU A 111 -9.58 -11.39 -30.66
N GLU A 112 -9.87 -12.03 -31.80
CA GLU A 112 -10.80 -11.52 -32.83
C GLU A 112 -10.48 -10.09 -33.30
N LYS A 113 -9.21 -9.67 -33.21
CA LYS A 113 -8.82 -8.32 -33.61
C LYS A 113 -8.99 -8.15 -35.13
N ALA A 114 -9.57 -7.03 -35.53
CA ALA A 114 -9.77 -6.70 -36.94
C ALA A 114 -8.46 -6.64 -37.75
N SER A 115 -7.35 -6.28 -37.10
CA SER A 115 -6.03 -6.19 -37.72
C SER A 115 -4.97 -6.88 -36.88
N ALA A 116 -4.43 -7.99 -37.41
CA ALA A 116 -3.33 -8.73 -36.80
C ALA A 116 -2.06 -7.87 -36.66
N SER A 117 -1.82 -6.95 -37.60
CA SER A 117 -0.69 -6.01 -37.56
C SER A 117 -0.82 -5.03 -36.39
N LYS A 118 -2.01 -4.47 -36.17
CA LYS A 118 -2.26 -3.59 -35.02
C LYS A 118 -2.10 -4.35 -33.70
N TYR A 119 -2.61 -5.58 -33.64
CA TYR A 119 -2.49 -6.42 -32.45
C TYR A 119 -1.03 -6.80 -32.15
N SER A 120 -0.24 -7.20 -33.15
CA SER A 120 1.20 -7.44 -33.00
C SER A 120 1.94 -6.21 -32.44
N ASN A 121 1.62 -5.01 -32.95
CA ASN A 121 2.16 -3.76 -32.42
C ASN A 121 1.76 -3.48 -30.96
N GLU A 122 0.54 -3.82 -30.55
CA GLU A 122 0.11 -3.74 -29.15
C GLU A 122 0.90 -4.70 -28.26
N LEU A 123 1.12 -5.93 -28.72
CA LEU A 123 1.96 -6.92 -28.02
C LEU A 123 3.40 -6.43 -27.88
N PHE A 124 4.02 -5.86 -28.93
CA PHE A 124 5.35 -5.25 -28.82
C PHE A 124 5.41 -4.11 -27.80
N LYS A 125 4.35 -3.28 -27.72
CA LYS A 125 4.28 -2.22 -26.70
C LYS A 125 4.18 -2.81 -25.29
N LYS A 126 3.39 -3.87 -25.09
CA LYS A 126 3.30 -4.58 -23.81
C LYS A 126 4.65 -5.21 -23.43
N ALA A 127 5.30 -5.90 -24.37
CA ALA A 127 6.61 -6.52 -24.17
C ALA A 127 7.67 -5.49 -23.75
N LYS A 128 7.76 -4.35 -24.47
CA LYS A 128 8.67 -3.24 -24.12
C LYS A 128 8.42 -2.70 -22.71
N ARG A 129 7.14 -2.57 -22.30
CA ARG A 129 6.78 -2.12 -20.95
C ARG A 129 7.17 -3.14 -19.89
N ALA A 130 6.91 -4.43 -20.11
CA ALA A 130 7.30 -5.50 -19.20
C ALA A 130 8.83 -5.54 -19.01
N LYS A 131 9.59 -5.46 -20.11
CA LYS A 131 11.06 -5.36 -20.09
C LYS A 131 11.56 -4.14 -19.31
N GLN A 132 10.98 -2.97 -19.55
CA GLN A 132 11.34 -1.74 -18.84
C GLN A 132 10.97 -1.80 -17.36
N LYS A 133 9.86 -2.46 -17.02
CA LYS A 133 9.48 -2.71 -15.63
C LYS A 133 10.48 -3.66 -14.96
N ALA A 134 10.89 -4.74 -15.64
CA ALA A 134 11.89 -5.68 -15.12
C ALA A 134 13.23 -5.02 -14.81
N SER A 135 13.67 -4.05 -15.63
CA SER A 135 14.91 -3.32 -15.36
C SER A 135 14.83 -2.40 -14.13
N ASN A 136 13.63 -1.90 -13.81
CA ASN A 136 13.43 -0.87 -12.79
C ASN A 136 12.81 -1.41 -11.50
N ILE A 137 12.30 -2.65 -11.50
CA ILE A 137 11.55 -3.23 -10.39
C ILE A 137 12.36 -3.32 -9.10
N SER A 138 13.68 -3.58 -9.20
CA SER A 138 14.58 -3.58 -8.04
C SER A 138 14.64 -2.20 -7.41
N LEU A 139 14.86 -1.15 -8.23
CA LEU A 139 14.89 0.24 -7.74
C LEU A 139 13.56 0.64 -7.12
N GLU A 140 12.44 0.24 -7.71
CA GLU A 140 11.11 0.47 -7.13
C GLU A 140 10.98 -0.19 -5.76
N LYS A 141 11.39 -1.46 -5.64
CA LYS A 141 11.39 -2.19 -4.38
C LYS A 141 12.26 -1.52 -3.32
N ASP A 142 13.50 -1.19 -3.65
CA ASP A 142 14.44 -0.54 -2.74
C ASP A 142 13.87 0.78 -2.19
N ASN A 143 13.29 1.61 -3.07
CA ASN A 143 12.64 2.86 -2.68
C ASN A 143 11.42 2.66 -1.76
N LEU A 144 10.68 1.56 -1.93
CA LEU A 144 9.54 1.24 -1.07
C LEU A 144 10.00 0.69 0.28
N ASP A 145 11.06 -0.14 0.28
CA ASP A 145 11.68 -0.68 1.49
C ASP A 145 12.29 0.45 2.35
N GLU A 146 12.98 1.41 1.75
CA GLU A 146 13.49 2.61 2.46
C GLU A 146 12.36 3.41 3.12
N LYS A 147 11.25 3.60 2.39
CA LYS A 147 10.06 4.28 2.95
C LYS A 147 9.45 3.49 4.09
N LEU A 148 9.45 2.17 4.03
CA LEU A 148 8.95 1.32 5.10
C LEU A 148 9.84 1.43 6.34
N ASP A 149 11.15 1.34 6.15
CA ASP A 149 12.14 1.50 7.23
C ASP A 149 12.00 2.87 7.92
N PHE A 150 11.82 3.94 7.14
CA PHE A 150 11.53 5.26 7.69
C PHE A 150 10.27 5.27 8.58
N LEU A 151 9.17 4.65 8.15
CA LEU A 151 7.94 4.59 8.95
C LEU A 151 8.13 3.76 10.24
N LEU A 152 8.89 2.66 10.18
CA LEU A 152 9.20 1.83 11.36
C LEU A 152 10.08 2.59 12.36
N ARG A 153 11.09 3.31 11.88
CA ARG A 153 11.91 4.21 12.71
C ARG A 153 11.06 5.31 13.34
N LEU A 154 10.13 5.90 12.59
CA LEU A 154 9.23 6.93 13.11
C LEU A 154 8.32 6.38 14.23
N ILE A 155 7.81 5.15 14.08
CA ILE A 155 7.06 4.46 15.16
C ILE A 155 7.93 4.31 16.40
N ASN A 156 9.18 3.87 16.25
CA ASN A 156 10.11 3.71 17.36
C ASN A 156 10.40 5.04 18.05
N ASN A 157 10.59 6.12 17.30
CA ASN A 157 10.80 7.45 17.85
C ASN A 157 9.59 7.93 18.67
N ILE A 158 8.36 7.71 18.18
CA ILE A 158 7.15 8.08 18.92
C ILE A 158 6.96 7.22 20.19
N ARG A 159 7.33 5.93 20.15
CA ARG A 159 7.31 5.08 21.35
C ARG A 159 8.23 5.61 22.44
N ASN A 160 9.43 6.05 22.04
CA ASN A 160 10.47 6.54 22.95
C ASN A 160 10.29 8.02 23.37
N ALA A 161 9.33 8.73 22.79
CA ALA A 161 9.06 10.12 23.14
C ALA A 161 8.67 10.26 24.61
N ILE A 162 9.20 11.28 25.28
CA ILE A 162 9.03 11.49 26.72
C ILE A 162 7.88 12.47 26.99
N SER A 163 7.51 13.30 26.00
CA SER A 163 6.44 14.28 26.14
C SER A 163 5.47 14.30 24.96
N ILE A 164 4.33 14.96 25.18
CA ILE A 164 3.30 15.15 24.14
C ILE A 164 3.84 16.09 23.06
N GLU A 165 4.62 17.11 23.42
CA GLU A 165 5.24 18.05 22.48
C GLU A 165 6.20 17.34 21.52
N GLU A 166 7.00 16.39 22.02
CA GLU A 166 7.90 15.59 21.19
C GLU A 166 7.11 14.72 20.20
N CYS A 167 6.00 14.12 20.66
CA CYS A 167 5.07 13.39 19.79
C CYS A 167 4.44 14.31 18.71
N GLU A 168 4.11 15.55 19.04
CA GLU A 168 3.58 16.53 18.07
C GLU A 168 4.65 17.05 17.11
N PHE A 169 5.90 17.21 17.56
CA PHE A 169 7.03 17.56 16.70
C PHE A 169 7.29 16.47 15.65
N LEU A 170 7.28 15.20 16.07
CA LEU A 170 7.51 14.06 15.18
C LEU A 170 6.37 13.83 14.17
N LEU A 171 5.12 14.08 14.59
CA LEU A 171 3.95 13.92 13.73
C LEU A 171 2.96 15.05 13.99
N PRO A 172 3.14 16.22 13.34
CA PRO A 172 2.28 17.37 13.59
C PRO A 172 0.86 17.11 13.11
N LYS A 173 -0.11 17.65 13.84
CA LYS A 173 -1.50 17.71 13.36
C LYS A 173 -1.52 18.49 12.06
N LYS A 174 -2.23 17.96 11.06
CA LYS A 174 -2.50 18.70 9.82
C LYS A 174 -3.22 19.99 10.18
N GLU A 175 -2.66 21.12 9.78
CA GLU A 175 -3.38 22.39 9.83
C GLU A 175 -4.66 22.24 8.99
N ARG A 176 -5.80 22.64 9.57
CA ARG A 176 -7.01 22.81 8.78
C ARG A 176 -6.71 23.93 7.80
N ASN A 177 -6.69 23.61 6.51
CA ASN A 177 -6.48 24.55 5.41
C ASN A 177 -7.10 25.91 5.78
N GLN A 178 -6.26 26.93 5.94
CA GLN A 178 -6.73 28.30 6.09
C GLN A 178 -7.64 28.58 4.89
N ILE A 179 -8.89 28.94 5.16
CA ILE A 179 -9.87 29.30 4.14
C ILE A 179 -9.20 30.39 3.29
N LYS A 180 -9.04 30.14 1.98
CA LYS A 180 -8.57 31.18 1.05
C LYS A 180 -9.51 32.37 1.18
N THR A 181 -9.06 33.44 1.82
CA THR A 181 -9.75 34.72 1.81
C THR A 181 -9.83 35.17 0.35
N LYS A 182 -11.05 35.49 -0.11
CA LYS A 182 -11.29 36.05 -1.45
C LYS A 182 -10.68 37.43 -1.59
#